data_AF-A0A1W2PP13-F1
#
_entry.id   AF-A0A1W2PP13-F1
#
_cell.length_a   1.000
_cell.length_b   1.000
_cell.length_c   1.000
_cell.angle_alpha   90.00
_cell.angle_beta   90.00
_cell.angle_gamma   90.00
#
_symmetry.space_group_name_H-M   'P 1'
#
loop_
_entity.id
_entity.type
_entity.pdbx_description
1 polymer ?
#
loop_
_entity_poly.entity_id
_entity_poly.type
_entity_poly.pdbx_seq_one_letter_code
_entity_poly.pdbx_strand_id
1 'polypeptide(L)'
;MAAAMPLALLVLLLLGPGGWCLAEPPRDSLREELVITPLPSGDVAATFQFRTRWDSELQREGVSHYRLFPKALGQLISKYSLRELHLSFTQGFWRTRYWGPPFLQAPSGAELWVWFQDTVTDVDKSWKELSNVLSGIFCASLNFIDSTNTVTPTASFKPLGLANGLSVLLKADRLFHTSYHSQAVHIRPVCRNARCTSISWELRQTLSVVFDAFITGQGKKDWSLFRMFSRTLTEPCPLASESRVYVDITTYNQDNETLEVHPPPTTTYQDVILGTRKTYAIYDLLDTAMINNSRNLNIQLKWKRPPENEAPPVPFLHAQRYVSGYGLQKGELSTLLYNTHPYRAFPVLLLDTV
;
A
#
# COMPACT_ATOMS: atom_id res chain seq x y z
N MET A 1 9.28 65.28 -41.82
CA MET A 1 10.49 64.50 -41.48
C MET A 1 10.03 63.26 -40.73
N ALA A 2 9.91 62.14 -41.43
CA ALA A 2 9.53 60.86 -40.84
C ALA A 2 10.82 60.20 -40.30
N ALA A 3 10.94 60.10 -38.98
CA ALA A 3 12.07 59.44 -38.35
C ALA A 3 11.88 57.93 -38.46
N ALA A 4 12.74 57.27 -39.23
CA ALA A 4 12.80 55.82 -39.31
C ALA A 4 13.26 55.27 -37.95
N MET A 5 12.38 54.53 -37.27
CA MET A 5 12.77 53.70 -36.12
C MET A 5 13.74 52.62 -36.62
N PRO A 6 14.91 52.44 -35.98
CA PRO A 6 15.86 51.42 -36.40
C PRO A 6 15.29 50.03 -36.13
N LEU A 7 15.33 49.15 -37.14
CA LEU A 7 14.84 47.76 -37.10
C LEU A 7 15.39 46.95 -35.90
N ALA A 8 16.52 47.37 -35.33
CA ALA A 8 17.13 46.77 -34.15
C ALA A 8 16.27 46.91 -32.87
N LEU A 9 15.47 47.97 -32.74
CA LEU A 9 14.61 48.15 -31.56
C LEU A 9 13.41 47.19 -31.55
N LEU A 10 12.94 46.78 -32.75
CA LEU A 10 11.82 45.83 -32.89
C LEU A 10 12.23 44.40 -32.55
N VAL A 11 13.49 44.01 -32.82
CA VAL A 11 14.02 42.68 -32.51
C VAL A 11 14.24 42.51 -30.99
N LEU A 12 14.61 43.58 -30.29
CA LEU A 12 14.73 43.58 -28.82
C LEU A 12 13.37 43.53 -28.09
N LEU A 13 12.28 43.98 -28.73
CA LEU A 13 10.92 43.85 -28.17
C LEU A 13 10.31 42.46 -28.40
N LEU A 14 10.76 41.72 -29.43
CA LEU A 14 10.40 40.32 -29.65
C LEU A 14 11.25 39.34 -28.82
N LEU A 15 12.42 39.80 -28.35
CA LEU A 15 13.21 39.17 -27.30
C LEU A 15 12.88 39.81 -25.94
N GLY A 16 11.58 39.82 -25.60
CA GLY A 16 11.18 40.03 -24.21
C GLY A 16 11.94 39.03 -23.32
N PRO A 17 12.20 39.35 -22.04
CA PRO A 17 12.86 38.41 -21.14
C PRO A 17 12.06 37.13 -21.23
N GLY A 18 12.66 36.12 -21.87
CA GLY A 18 12.11 34.78 -21.93
C GLY A 18 12.08 34.32 -20.50
N GLY A 19 10.99 34.66 -19.81
CA GLY A 19 10.67 34.15 -18.51
C GLY A 19 10.79 32.67 -18.71
N TRP A 20 11.82 32.09 -18.10
CA TRP A 20 11.91 30.67 -17.96
C TRP A 20 10.57 30.30 -17.35
N CYS A 21 9.69 29.69 -18.15
CA CYS A 21 8.59 28.90 -17.61
C CYS A 21 9.28 27.76 -16.87
N LEU A 22 9.80 28.06 -15.69
CA LEU A 22 10.00 27.08 -14.64
C LEU A 22 8.62 26.50 -14.44
N ALA A 23 8.38 25.36 -15.08
CA ALA A 23 7.19 24.57 -14.84
C ALA A 23 7.10 24.41 -13.32
N GLU A 24 6.04 24.98 -12.74
CA GLU A 24 5.78 24.85 -11.30
C GLU A 24 5.78 23.34 -11.01
N PRO A 25 6.56 22.86 -10.01
CA PRO A 25 6.64 21.44 -9.74
C PRO A 25 5.22 20.89 -9.54
N PRO A 26 4.93 19.68 -10.05
CA PRO A 26 3.59 19.13 -9.98
C PRO A 26 3.12 19.10 -8.52
N ARG A 27 1.97 19.73 -8.26
CA ARG A 27 1.36 19.83 -6.92
C ARG A 27 0.92 18.49 -6.33
N ASP A 28 0.86 17.47 -7.17
CA ASP A 28 0.46 16.12 -6.80
C ASP A 28 1.55 15.14 -7.24
N SER A 29 1.89 14.17 -6.39
CA SER A 29 2.83 13.09 -6.73
C SER A 29 2.26 11.74 -6.33
N LEU A 30 2.35 10.76 -7.23
CA LEU A 30 2.00 9.36 -6.96
C LEU A 30 3.28 8.53 -6.84
N ARG A 31 3.41 7.74 -5.77
CA ARG A 31 4.46 6.74 -5.59
C ARG A 31 3.81 5.38 -5.47
N GLU A 32 4.32 4.41 -6.20
CA GLU A 32 3.87 3.02 -6.13
C GLU A 32 5.04 2.10 -5.73
N GLU A 33 4.79 1.28 -4.71
CA GLU A 33 5.78 0.36 -4.16
C GLU A 33 5.15 -1.03 -4.00
N LEU A 34 5.90 -2.07 -4.36
CA LEU A 34 5.54 -3.46 -4.09
C LEU A 34 6.68 -4.09 -3.30
N VAL A 35 6.41 -4.55 -2.09
CA VAL A 35 7.37 -5.29 -1.27
C VAL A 35 6.98 -6.76 -1.28
N ILE A 36 7.89 -7.63 -1.73
CA ILE A 36 7.73 -9.08 -1.74
C ILE A 36 8.67 -9.67 -0.70
N THR A 37 8.10 -10.42 0.24
CA THR A 37 8.83 -11.00 1.36
C THR A 37 8.58 -12.50 1.42
N PRO A 38 9.60 -13.33 1.10
CA PRO A 38 9.56 -14.74 1.42
C PRO A 38 9.48 -14.92 2.94
N LEU A 39 8.45 -15.62 3.42
CA LEU A 39 8.22 -15.83 4.84
C LEU A 39 8.92 -17.10 5.33
N PRO A 40 9.26 -17.19 6.63
CA PRO A 40 9.87 -18.39 7.20
C PRO A 40 9.05 -19.68 6.99
N SER A 41 7.71 -19.58 6.92
CA SER A 41 6.83 -20.71 6.61
C SER A 41 7.00 -21.25 5.18
N GLY A 42 7.64 -20.50 4.29
CA GLY A 42 7.68 -20.76 2.84
C GLY A 42 6.60 -20.03 2.05
N ASP A 43 5.62 -19.44 2.74
CA ASP A 43 4.63 -18.54 2.12
C ASP A 43 5.31 -17.28 1.58
N VAL A 44 4.62 -16.53 0.72
CA VAL A 44 5.13 -15.29 0.16
C VAL A 44 4.16 -14.15 0.45
N ALA A 45 4.61 -13.19 1.24
CA ALA A 45 3.87 -11.95 1.45
C ALA A 45 4.16 -10.97 0.31
N ALA A 46 3.12 -10.32 -0.20
CA ALA A 46 3.23 -9.22 -1.14
C ALA A 46 2.43 -8.03 -0.60
N THR A 47 3.10 -6.90 -0.41
CA THR A 47 2.51 -5.66 0.09
C THR A 47 2.64 -4.57 -0.96
N PHE A 48 1.52 -4.18 -1.54
CA PHE A 48 1.41 -3.04 -2.43
C PHE A 48 1.11 -1.79 -1.62
N GLN A 49 1.70 -0.68 -2.02
CA GLN A 49 1.46 0.60 -1.41
C GLN A 49 1.48 1.70 -2.46
N PHE A 50 0.36 2.40 -2.60
CA PHE A 50 0.19 3.56 -3.45
C PHE A 50 0.05 4.80 -2.56
N ARG A 51 1.00 5.73 -2.65
CA ARG A 51 0.99 6.99 -1.92
C ARG A 51 0.74 8.14 -2.88
N THR A 52 -0.39 8.79 -2.74
CA THR A 52 -0.71 10.03 -3.44
C THR A 52 -0.57 11.19 -2.48
N ARG A 53 0.39 12.07 -2.73
CA ARG A 53 0.52 13.33 -2.02
C ARG A 53 -0.18 14.44 -2.80
N TRP A 54 -0.95 15.25 -2.10
CA TRP A 54 -1.72 16.37 -2.62
C TRP A 54 -1.37 17.66 -1.87
N ASP A 55 -0.63 18.55 -2.53
CA ASP A 55 -0.20 19.82 -1.95
C ASP A 55 -1.35 20.85 -2.08
N SER A 56 -2.38 20.68 -1.26
CA SER A 56 -3.53 21.58 -1.18
C SER A 56 -3.77 22.09 0.24
N GLU A 57 -4.16 23.35 0.32
CA GLU A 57 -4.59 23.99 1.56
C GLU A 57 -6.12 24.00 1.60
N LEU A 58 -6.70 22.92 2.12
CA LEU A 58 -8.15 22.76 2.28
C LEU A 58 -8.83 23.87 3.11
N GLN A 59 -8.04 24.70 3.82
CA GLN A 59 -8.50 25.77 4.69
C GLN A 59 -8.71 27.12 3.98
N ARG A 60 -8.26 27.29 2.72
CA ARG A 60 -8.58 28.50 1.95
C ARG A 60 -9.87 28.28 1.17
N GLU A 61 -10.79 29.25 1.25
CA GLU A 61 -12.06 29.31 0.51
C GLU A 61 -11.85 29.44 -1.02
N GLY A 62 -11.19 28.45 -1.63
CA GLY A 62 -10.85 28.42 -3.04
C GLY A 62 -11.19 27.07 -3.66
N VAL A 63 -11.43 27.06 -4.97
CA VAL A 63 -11.63 25.82 -5.73
C VAL A 63 -10.32 25.04 -5.73
N SER A 64 -10.31 23.91 -5.03
CA SER A 64 -9.16 23.00 -5.03
C SER A 64 -9.19 22.12 -6.28
N HIS A 65 -8.08 22.11 -7.03
CA HIS A 65 -7.94 21.25 -8.21
C HIS A 65 -7.47 19.84 -7.77
N TYR A 66 -8.17 18.81 -8.26
CA TYR A 66 -7.86 17.41 -8.00
C TYR A 66 -7.25 16.81 -9.26
N ARG A 67 -5.96 16.46 -9.24
CA ARG A 67 -5.30 15.79 -10.37
C ARG A 67 -5.15 14.29 -10.10
N LEU A 68 -4.43 13.93 -9.03
CA LEU A 68 -4.20 12.53 -8.65
C LEU A 68 -5.05 12.12 -7.44
N PHE A 69 -5.33 13.06 -6.55
CA PHE A 69 -6.13 12.78 -5.35
C PHE A 69 -7.62 12.61 -5.70
N PRO A 70 -8.32 11.56 -5.23
CA PRO A 70 -9.74 11.37 -5.51
C PRO A 70 -10.60 12.48 -4.93
N LYS A 71 -11.30 13.23 -5.80
CA LYS A 71 -12.17 14.35 -5.41
C LYS A 71 -13.20 13.96 -4.35
N ALA A 72 -13.80 12.78 -4.45
CA ALA A 72 -14.80 12.30 -3.49
C ALA A 72 -14.24 12.24 -2.05
N LEU A 73 -13.01 11.76 -1.89
CA LEU A 73 -12.34 11.72 -0.59
C LEU A 73 -11.93 13.13 -0.14
N GLY A 74 -11.47 13.98 -1.06
CA GLY A 74 -11.10 15.36 -0.75
C GLY A 74 -12.27 16.19 -0.22
N GLN A 75 -13.44 16.02 -0.85
CA GLN A 75 -14.68 16.68 -0.43
C GLN A 75 -15.19 16.15 0.92
N LEU A 76 -14.99 14.86 1.20
CA LEU A 76 -15.30 14.26 2.51
C LEU A 76 -14.49 14.90 3.63
N ILE A 77 -13.17 15.01 3.45
CA ILE A 77 -12.25 15.61 4.45
C ILE A 77 -12.67 17.03 4.77
N SER A 78 -12.95 17.83 3.73
CA SER A 78 -13.37 19.23 3.89
C SER A 78 -14.76 19.36 4.52
N LYS A 79 -15.75 18.58 4.07
CA LYS A 79 -17.13 18.66 4.55
C LYS A 79 -17.30 18.26 6.00
N TYR A 80 -16.60 17.20 6.44
CA TYR A 80 -16.72 16.67 7.80
C TYR A 80 -15.57 17.11 8.72
N SER A 81 -14.77 18.09 8.29
CA SER A 81 -13.62 18.61 9.04
C SER A 81 -12.74 17.49 9.62
N LEU A 82 -12.38 16.53 8.77
CA LEU A 82 -11.53 15.41 9.17
C LEU A 82 -10.09 15.89 9.30
N ARG A 83 -9.41 15.40 10.33
CA ARG A 83 -7.96 15.46 10.46
C ARG A 83 -7.33 14.20 9.87
N GLU A 84 -7.88 13.03 10.17
CA GLU A 84 -7.41 11.76 9.63
C GLU A 84 -8.57 10.80 9.39
N LEU A 85 -8.40 9.90 8.42
CA LEU A 85 -9.38 8.86 8.10
C LEU A 85 -8.66 7.56 7.76
N HIS A 86 -9.05 6.48 8.43
CA HIS A 86 -8.42 5.18 8.31
C HIS A 86 -9.50 4.11 8.17
N LEU A 87 -9.45 3.40 7.06
CA LEU A 87 -10.37 2.32 6.74
C LEU A 87 -9.56 1.10 6.31
N SER A 88 -9.83 -0.06 6.90
CA SER A 88 -9.25 -1.33 6.47
C SER A 88 -10.32 -2.39 6.30
N PHE A 89 -10.13 -3.28 5.31
CA PHE A 89 -10.92 -4.48 5.10
C PHE A 89 -9.97 -5.65 5.00
N THR A 90 -10.11 -6.60 5.93
CA THR A 90 -9.20 -7.74 6.02
C THR A 90 -9.99 -9.03 6.06
N GLN A 91 -9.62 -9.97 5.20
CA GLN A 91 -10.07 -11.35 5.29
C GLN A 91 -8.93 -12.23 5.83
N GLY A 92 -9.26 -13.00 6.86
CA GLY A 92 -8.32 -13.92 7.50
C GLY A 92 -7.58 -13.28 8.66
N PHE A 93 -6.79 -14.10 9.35
CA PHE A 93 -6.02 -13.70 10.52
C PHE A 93 -4.53 -13.66 10.19
N TRP A 94 -3.86 -12.59 10.58
CA TRP A 94 -2.41 -12.53 10.45
C TRP A 94 -1.75 -13.53 11.41
N ARG A 95 -1.02 -14.50 10.85
CA ARG A 95 -0.35 -15.57 11.61
C ARG A 95 1.04 -15.13 12.07
N THR A 96 1.11 -14.24 13.05
CA THR A 96 2.38 -13.63 13.54
C THR A 96 3.46 -14.66 13.87
N ARG A 97 3.07 -15.82 14.43
CA ARG A 97 4.01 -16.91 14.74
C ARG A 97 4.80 -17.42 13.53
N TYR A 98 4.17 -17.47 12.36
CA TYR A 98 4.76 -18.06 11.14
C TYR A 98 5.23 -17.00 10.14
N TRP A 99 4.54 -15.86 10.12
CA TRP A 99 4.76 -14.77 9.17
C TRP A 99 5.59 -13.63 9.75
N GLY A 100 5.82 -13.63 11.07
CA GLY A 100 6.42 -12.50 11.77
C GLY A 100 5.46 -11.31 11.87
N PRO A 101 5.97 -10.13 12.22
CA PRO A 101 5.15 -8.91 12.33
C PRO A 101 4.69 -8.43 10.94
N PRO A 102 3.43 -8.01 10.77
CA PRO A 102 2.94 -7.47 9.50
C PRO A 102 3.53 -6.09 9.21
N PHE A 103 3.58 -5.72 7.93
CA PHE A 103 4.00 -4.38 7.51
C PHE A 103 3.00 -3.30 7.97
N LEU A 104 1.70 -3.60 7.88
CA LEU A 104 0.61 -2.79 8.39
C LEU A 104 -0.32 -3.70 9.19
N GLN A 105 -0.61 -3.31 10.43
CA GLN A 105 -1.57 -4.03 11.25
C GLN A 105 -2.99 -3.63 10.82
N ALA A 106 -3.82 -4.64 10.58
CA ALA A 106 -5.24 -4.47 10.32
C ALA A 106 -6.00 -5.64 10.98
N PRO A 107 -7.08 -5.37 11.72
CA PRO A 107 -7.92 -6.42 12.28
C PRO A 107 -8.68 -7.14 11.17
N SER A 108 -9.13 -8.37 11.45
CA SER A 108 -10.04 -9.10 10.56
C SER A 108 -11.40 -8.41 10.52
N GLY A 109 -12.00 -8.30 9.33
CA GLY A 109 -13.25 -7.59 9.11
C GLY A 109 -13.03 -6.17 8.57
N ALA A 110 -14.01 -5.30 8.81
CA ALA A 110 -13.93 -3.88 8.46
C ALA A 110 -13.58 -3.07 9.71
N GLU A 111 -12.56 -2.23 9.63
CA GLU A 111 -12.20 -1.28 10.68
C GLU A 111 -12.23 0.13 10.10
N LEU A 112 -12.96 1.03 10.77
CA LEU A 112 -13.02 2.44 10.44
C LEU A 112 -12.76 3.26 11.70
N TRP A 113 -11.79 4.15 11.63
CA TRP A 113 -11.59 5.18 12.64
C TRP A 113 -11.14 6.49 12.00
N VAL A 114 -11.48 7.60 12.66
CA VAL A 114 -11.25 8.94 12.16
C VAL A 114 -10.85 9.86 13.29
N TRP A 115 -10.01 10.83 12.99
CA TRP A 115 -9.76 11.96 13.88
C TRP A 115 -10.49 13.16 13.30
N PHE A 116 -11.42 13.74 14.06
CA PHE A 116 -12.06 15.01 13.71
C PHE A 116 -11.16 16.19 14.11
N GLN A 117 -11.34 17.34 13.48
CA GLN A 117 -10.75 18.59 13.96
C GLN A 117 -11.48 19.08 15.21
N ASP A 118 -10.77 19.81 16.07
CA ASP A 118 -11.30 20.34 17.34
C ASP A 118 -12.45 21.35 17.14
N THR A 119 -12.66 21.82 15.90
CA THR A 119 -13.77 22.71 15.51
C THR A 119 -15.13 22.00 15.41
N VAL A 120 -15.16 20.67 15.39
CA VAL A 120 -16.41 19.90 15.27
C VAL A 120 -17.13 19.88 16.62
N THR A 121 -18.33 20.47 16.66
CA THR A 121 -19.12 20.59 17.90
C THR A 121 -19.92 19.33 18.24
N ASP A 122 -20.39 18.60 17.23
CA ASP A 122 -21.19 17.37 17.38
C ASP A 122 -20.50 16.22 16.60
N VAL A 123 -19.67 15.49 17.33
CA VAL A 123 -18.85 14.39 16.77
C VAL A 123 -19.74 13.21 16.39
N ASP A 124 -20.76 12.87 17.18
CA ASP A 124 -21.60 11.70 16.96
C ASP A 124 -22.45 11.85 15.70
N LYS A 125 -23.04 13.04 15.49
CA LYS A 125 -23.76 13.35 14.25
C LYS A 125 -22.83 13.30 13.05
N SER A 126 -21.66 13.93 13.15
CA SER A 126 -20.67 13.98 12.08
C SER A 126 -20.18 12.58 11.71
N TRP A 127 -19.93 11.73 12.71
CA TRP A 127 -19.57 10.33 12.56
C TRP A 127 -20.66 9.53 11.84
N LYS A 128 -21.92 9.65 12.28
CA LYS A 128 -23.05 8.95 11.65
C LYS A 128 -23.23 9.33 10.19
N GLU A 129 -23.12 10.61 9.85
CA GLU A 129 -23.21 11.06 8.46
C GLU A 129 -22.01 10.60 7.62
N LEU A 130 -20.81 10.65 8.21
CA LEU A 130 -19.57 10.22 7.58
C LEU A 130 -19.58 8.73 7.25
N SER A 131 -19.91 7.86 8.21
CA SER A 131 -20.01 6.41 7.98
C SER A 131 -21.03 6.07 6.89
N ASN A 132 -22.14 6.81 6.85
CA ASN A 132 -23.16 6.70 5.81
C ASN A 132 -22.62 6.94 4.41
N VAL A 133 -21.83 8.00 4.22
CA VAL A 133 -21.22 8.31 2.93
C VAL A 133 -20.12 7.32 2.57
N LEU A 134 -19.29 6.93 3.53
CA LEU A 134 -18.19 5.98 3.30
C LEU A 134 -18.70 4.60 2.88
N SER A 135 -19.83 4.14 3.43
CA SER A 135 -20.48 2.91 2.98
C SER A 135 -20.81 2.95 1.50
N GLY A 136 -21.33 4.09 1.03
CA GLY A 136 -21.64 4.30 -0.38
C GLY A 136 -20.40 4.33 -1.28
N ILE A 137 -19.31 4.96 -0.83
CA ILE A 137 -18.07 5.08 -1.61
C ILE A 137 -17.33 3.76 -1.73
N PHE A 138 -17.24 3.01 -0.62
CA PHE A 138 -16.49 1.75 -0.58
C PHE A 138 -17.34 0.53 -0.92
N CYS A 139 -18.64 0.73 -1.21
CA CYS A 139 -19.61 -0.35 -1.41
C CYS A 139 -19.54 -1.40 -0.30
N ALA A 140 -19.24 -0.95 0.91
CA ALA A 140 -19.09 -1.77 2.09
C ALA A 140 -20.24 -1.44 3.03
N SER A 141 -20.79 -2.45 3.70
CA SER A 141 -21.92 -2.28 4.63
C SER A 141 -21.45 -1.65 5.95
N LEU A 142 -20.79 -0.48 5.91
CA LEU A 142 -20.29 0.22 7.11
C LEU A 142 -21.44 0.84 7.93
N ASN A 143 -22.67 0.83 7.39
CA ASN A 143 -23.85 1.40 8.05
C ASN A 143 -24.64 0.39 8.89
N PHE A 144 -24.68 -0.90 8.50
CA PHE A 144 -25.41 -1.96 9.21
C PHE A 144 -24.90 -3.34 8.77
N ILE A 145 -24.34 -4.12 9.69
CA ILE A 145 -24.20 -5.58 9.52
C ILE A 145 -25.50 -6.23 10.03
N ASP A 146 -26.30 -6.81 9.13
CA ASP A 146 -27.21 -7.95 9.42
C ASP A 146 -27.50 -8.77 8.14
N SER A 147 -28.05 -9.96 8.34
CA SER A 147 -27.94 -11.22 7.60
C SER A 147 -28.84 -11.40 6.37
N THR A 148 -29.42 -10.33 5.81
CA THR A 148 -30.36 -10.45 4.67
C THR A 148 -29.86 -9.94 3.32
N ASN A 149 -28.72 -9.24 3.22
CA ASN A 149 -28.36 -8.54 1.97
C ASN A 149 -26.86 -8.55 1.64
N THR A 150 -26.33 -9.70 1.24
CA THR A 150 -25.02 -9.76 0.57
C THR A 150 -25.16 -10.43 -0.79
N VAL A 151 -25.03 -9.66 -1.86
CA VAL A 151 -24.92 -10.15 -3.24
C VAL A 151 -23.64 -9.58 -3.86
N THR A 152 -22.81 -10.47 -4.39
CA THR A 152 -21.62 -10.12 -5.17
C THR A 152 -22.06 -9.79 -6.61
N PRO A 153 -21.80 -8.60 -7.16
CA PRO A 153 -22.21 -8.28 -8.52
C PRO A 153 -21.37 -9.08 -9.53
N THR A 154 -22.04 -9.86 -10.39
CA THR A 154 -21.44 -10.63 -11.49
C THR A 154 -20.88 -9.77 -12.63
N ALA A 155 -21.19 -8.47 -12.65
CA ALA A 155 -20.67 -7.50 -13.61
C ALA A 155 -20.38 -6.15 -12.94
N SER A 156 -19.22 -6.05 -12.26
CA SER A 156 -18.70 -4.77 -11.79
C SER A 156 -17.99 -4.02 -12.94
N PHE A 157 -18.03 -2.69 -12.92
CA PHE A 157 -17.32 -1.83 -13.88
C PHE A 157 -15.85 -2.23 -13.96
N LYS A 158 -15.35 -2.51 -15.16
CA LYS A 158 -13.91 -2.71 -15.38
C LYS A 158 -13.19 -1.39 -15.09
N PRO A 159 -11.99 -1.41 -14.48
CA PRO A 159 -11.21 -0.19 -14.31
C PRO A 159 -11.02 0.48 -15.68
N LEU A 160 -11.51 1.71 -15.81
CA LEU A 160 -11.46 2.53 -17.03
C LEU A 160 -10.11 3.26 -17.21
N GLY A 161 -9.18 3.08 -16.26
CA GLY A 161 -7.84 3.65 -16.33
C GLY A 161 -6.87 2.77 -17.12
N LEU A 162 -5.81 3.39 -17.65
CA LEU A 162 -4.61 2.70 -18.13
C LEU A 162 -4.10 1.78 -17.00
N ALA A 163 -4.33 0.48 -17.13
CA ALA A 163 -3.78 -0.52 -16.23
C ALA A 163 -2.28 -0.64 -16.54
N ASN A 164 -1.51 0.29 -15.98
CA ASN A 164 -0.06 0.38 -16.11
C ASN A 164 0.56 0.38 -14.70
N GLY A 165 1.86 0.06 -14.61
CA GLY A 165 2.57 -0.04 -13.33
C GLY A 165 2.13 -1.23 -12.48
N LEU A 166 2.20 -1.07 -11.16
CA LEU A 166 1.96 -2.16 -10.21
C LEU A 166 0.49 -2.58 -10.15
N SER A 167 -0.42 -1.68 -10.55
CA SER A 167 -1.86 -1.94 -10.58
C SER A 167 -2.25 -3.12 -11.49
N VAL A 168 -1.43 -3.48 -12.48
CA VAL A 168 -1.66 -4.61 -13.40
C VAL A 168 -1.64 -5.95 -12.68
N LEU A 169 -0.90 -6.05 -11.57
CA LEU A 169 -0.80 -7.28 -10.77
C LEU A 169 -2.06 -7.49 -9.90
N LEU A 170 -2.92 -6.49 -9.78
CA LEU A 170 -4.12 -6.53 -8.94
C LEU A 170 -5.24 -7.30 -9.63
N LYS A 171 -5.12 -8.63 -9.65
CA LYS A 171 -6.11 -9.54 -10.22
C LYS A 171 -6.96 -10.16 -9.11
N ALA A 172 -8.23 -9.77 -9.05
CA ALA A 172 -9.15 -10.14 -7.96
C ALA A 172 -9.19 -11.66 -7.68
N ASP A 173 -9.32 -12.49 -8.71
CA ASP A 173 -9.34 -13.96 -8.57
C ASP A 173 -8.13 -14.48 -7.80
N ARG A 174 -6.92 -13.99 -8.08
CA ARG A 174 -5.70 -14.42 -7.38
C ARG A 174 -5.63 -13.89 -5.96
N LEU A 175 -6.05 -12.65 -5.74
CA LEU A 175 -5.99 -12.01 -4.43
C LEU A 175 -6.97 -12.63 -3.43
N PHE A 176 -8.17 -13.03 -3.86
CA PHE A 176 -9.17 -13.66 -2.98
C PHE A 176 -8.85 -15.13 -2.63
N HIS A 177 -7.95 -15.78 -3.37
CA HIS A 177 -7.48 -17.14 -3.07
C HIS A 177 -6.21 -17.18 -2.19
N THR A 178 -5.84 -16.05 -1.58
CA THR A 178 -4.69 -15.97 -0.67
C THR A 178 -5.07 -16.37 0.76
N SER A 179 -4.10 -16.79 1.57
CA SER A 179 -4.32 -17.18 2.96
C SER A 179 -4.67 -16.00 3.87
N TYR A 180 -4.36 -14.78 3.41
CA TYR A 180 -4.65 -13.52 4.06
C TYR A 180 -4.71 -12.44 2.99
N HIS A 181 -5.73 -11.59 3.03
CA HIS A 181 -5.77 -10.37 2.25
C HIS A 181 -6.26 -9.20 3.12
N SER A 182 -5.60 -8.05 3.01
CA SER A 182 -6.04 -6.81 3.65
C SER A 182 -5.86 -5.65 2.70
N GLN A 183 -6.93 -4.87 2.51
CA GLN A 183 -6.91 -3.62 1.76
C GLN A 183 -7.20 -2.47 2.71
N ALA A 184 -6.44 -1.39 2.62
CA ALA A 184 -6.59 -0.25 3.51
C ALA A 184 -6.45 1.07 2.77
N VAL A 185 -7.20 2.07 3.24
CA VAL A 185 -7.14 3.45 2.81
C VAL A 185 -6.89 4.31 4.04
N HIS A 186 -5.77 5.03 4.02
CA HIS A 186 -5.40 5.97 5.07
C HIS A 186 -5.22 7.36 4.48
N ILE A 187 -5.79 8.34 5.14
CA ILE A 187 -5.69 9.74 4.77
C ILE A 187 -5.22 10.50 6.00
N ARG A 188 -4.13 11.24 5.84
CA ARG A 188 -3.56 12.06 6.92
C ARG A 188 -2.85 13.30 6.38
N PRO A 189 -2.70 14.35 7.19
CA PRO A 189 -1.83 15.47 6.86
C PRO A 189 -0.37 15.05 7.01
N VAL A 190 0.47 15.56 6.11
CA VAL A 190 1.92 15.42 6.13
C VAL A 190 2.56 16.78 5.95
N CYS A 191 3.72 16.99 6.56
CA CYS A 191 4.44 18.25 6.42
C CYS A 191 4.98 18.39 5.00
N ARG A 192 4.67 19.52 4.35
CA ARG A 192 5.20 19.84 3.02
C ARG A 192 6.70 20.12 3.07
N ASN A 193 7.13 20.74 4.17
CA ASN A 193 8.49 21.20 4.43
C ASN A 193 8.97 20.76 5.82
N ALA A 194 10.30 20.74 6.03
CA ALA A 194 10.90 20.29 7.29
C ALA A 194 10.45 21.07 8.53
N ARG A 195 10.05 22.34 8.35
CA ARG A 195 9.52 23.20 9.42
C ARG A 195 8.02 23.06 9.65
N CYS A 196 7.32 22.21 8.89
CA CYS A 196 5.87 21.97 8.98
C CYS A 196 5.01 23.25 8.94
N THR A 197 5.46 24.30 8.26
CA THR A 197 4.68 25.55 8.14
C THR A 197 3.57 25.47 7.11
N SER A 198 3.63 24.47 6.23
CA SER A 198 2.58 24.15 5.26
C SER A 198 2.31 22.65 5.29
N ILE A 199 1.03 22.31 5.21
CA ILE A 199 0.55 20.93 5.22
C ILE A 199 0.22 20.48 3.80
N SER A 200 0.31 19.17 3.59
CA SER A 200 -0.16 18.49 2.38
C SER A 200 -0.92 17.25 2.83
N TRP A 201 -1.77 16.70 1.96
CA TRP A 201 -2.54 15.51 2.27
C TRP A 201 -1.89 14.28 1.64
N GLU A 202 -1.73 13.22 2.43
CA GLU A 202 -1.27 11.92 1.95
C GLU A 202 -2.44 10.94 1.96
N LEU A 203 -2.80 10.43 0.78
CA LEU A 203 -3.63 9.24 0.61
C LEU A 203 -2.69 8.04 0.43
N ARG A 204 -2.74 7.10 1.37
CA ARG A 204 -2.03 5.83 1.30
C ARG A 204 -3.04 4.71 1.12
N GLN A 205 -2.98 4.05 -0.04
CA GLN A 205 -3.75 2.84 -0.34
C GLN A 205 -2.80 1.66 -0.23
N THR A 206 -3.13 0.69 0.62
CA THR A 206 -2.31 -0.49 0.86
C THR A 206 -3.10 -1.74 0.50
N LEU A 207 -2.44 -2.71 -0.12
CA LEU A 207 -2.96 -4.07 -0.27
C LEU A 207 -1.89 -5.05 0.17
N SER A 208 -2.16 -5.80 1.23
CA SER A 208 -1.29 -6.83 1.76
C SER A 208 -1.91 -8.19 1.51
N VAL A 209 -1.18 -9.10 0.87
CA VAL A 209 -1.62 -10.47 0.64
C VAL A 209 -0.55 -11.48 1.01
N VAL A 210 -0.97 -12.67 1.44
CA VAL A 210 -0.06 -13.80 1.72
C VAL A 210 -0.43 -14.99 0.85
N PHE A 211 0.44 -15.30 -0.10
CA PHE A 211 0.29 -16.46 -0.96
C PHE A 211 0.85 -17.70 -0.28
N ASP A 212 0.07 -18.78 -0.31
CA ASP A 212 0.47 -20.09 0.19
C ASP A 212 1.60 -20.71 -0.66
N ALA A 213 2.60 -21.27 0.01
CA ALA A 213 3.76 -21.91 -0.62
C ALA A 213 3.39 -23.06 -1.58
N PHE A 214 2.38 -23.87 -1.23
CA PHE A 214 1.94 -25.02 -2.02
C PHE A 214 1.28 -24.57 -3.33
N ILE A 215 0.52 -23.47 -3.28
CA ILE A 215 -0.17 -22.90 -4.44
C ILE A 215 0.83 -22.18 -5.37
N THR A 216 1.84 -21.53 -4.81
CA THR A 216 2.80 -20.71 -5.59
C THR A 216 3.91 -21.51 -6.25
N GLY A 217 4.29 -22.66 -5.70
CA GLY A 217 5.49 -23.37 -6.15
C GLY A 217 5.35 -24.87 -6.41
N GLN A 218 4.13 -25.44 -6.40
CA GLN A 218 3.91 -26.89 -6.63
C GLN A 218 4.80 -27.77 -5.72
N GLY A 219 4.99 -27.35 -4.46
CA GLY A 219 5.86 -28.03 -3.49
C GLY A 219 7.31 -27.55 -3.46
N LYS A 220 7.75 -26.67 -4.38
CA LYS A 220 8.99 -25.89 -4.25
C LYS A 220 8.69 -24.55 -3.60
N LYS A 221 9.62 -23.95 -2.86
CA LYS A 221 9.44 -22.60 -2.26
C LYS A 221 9.72 -21.46 -3.25
N ASP A 222 9.76 -21.76 -4.55
CA ASP A 222 10.01 -20.81 -5.64
C ASP A 222 8.76 -19.98 -5.92
N TRP A 223 8.94 -18.70 -6.27
CA TRP A 223 7.83 -17.85 -6.69
C TRP A 223 8.21 -16.96 -7.87
N SER A 224 7.19 -16.48 -8.56
CA SER A 224 7.32 -15.43 -9.57
C SER A 224 6.07 -14.55 -9.59
N LEU A 225 6.18 -13.32 -10.08
CA LEU A 225 5.03 -12.42 -10.25
C LEU A 225 3.91 -13.12 -11.03
N PHE A 226 4.26 -13.81 -12.13
CA PHE A 226 3.28 -14.53 -12.93
C PHE A 226 2.56 -15.64 -12.14
N ARG A 227 3.27 -16.41 -11.30
CA ARG A 227 2.63 -17.45 -10.50
C ARG A 227 1.72 -16.90 -9.40
N MET A 228 2.14 -15.82 -8.75
CA MET A 228 1.33 -15.18 -7.70
C MET A 228 0.11 -14.48 -8.29
N PHE A 229 0.32 -13.59 -9.26
CA PHE A 229 -0.69 -12.65 -9.76
C PHE A 229 -1.31 -13.03 -11.11
N SER A 230 -0.84 -14.10 -11.76
CA SER A 230 -1.22 -14.45 -13.15
C SER A 230 -0.97 -13.31 -14.15
N ARG A 231 -0.03 -12.42 -13.82
CA ARG A 231 0.30 -11.20 -14.54
C ARG A 231 1.79 -10.91 -14.39
N THR A 232 2.34 -10.21 -15.36
CA THR A 232 3.72 -9.70 -15.37
C THR A 232 3.68 -8.19 -15.57
N LEU A 233 4.78 -7.52 -15.26
CA LEU A 233 4.89 -6.06 -15.41
C LEU A 233 5.31 -5.73 -16.83
N THR A 234 4.46 -5.04 -17.58
CA THR A 234 4.69 -4.73 -19.00
C THR A 234 5.11 -3.29 -19.22
N GLU A 235 4.48 -2.36 -18.49
CA GLU A 235 4.68 -0.92 -18.66
C GLU A 235 4.69 -0.23 -17.29
N PRO A 236 5.48 0.85 -17.12
CA PRO A 236 5.44 1.64 -15.90
C PRO A 236 4.19 2.51 -15.84
N CYS A 237 3.79 2.94 -14.64
CA CYS A 237 2.72 3.90 -14.48
C CYS A 237 3.18 5.30 -14.95
N PRO A 238 2.56 5.91 -15.98
CA PRO A 238 3.00 7.20 -16.51
C PRO A 238 2.75 8.38 -15.56
N LEU A 239 1.90 8.18 -14.54
CA LEU A 239 1.57 9.19 -13.53
C LEU A 239 2.43 9.06 -12.27
N ALA A 240 3.16 7.95 -12.09
CA ALA A 240 3.95 7.71 -10.91
C ALA A 240 5.28 8.46 -11.00
N SER A 241 5.59 9.24 -9.95
CA SER A 241 6.91 9.83 -9.77
C SER A 241 7.96 8.81 -9.32
N GLU A 242 7.53 7.74 -8.66
CA GLU A 242 8.37 6.61 -8.25
C GLU A 242 7.58 5.31 -8.42
N SER A 243 8.20 4.30 -9.02
CA SER A 243 7.58 2.98 -9.22
C SER A 243 8.61 1.87 -8.98
N ARG A 244 8.54 1.21 -7.82
CA ARG A 244 9.59 0.28 -7.37
C ARG A 244 9.05 -1.03 -6.84
N VAL A 245 9.75 -2.12 -7.17
CA VAL A 245 9.56 -3.43 -6.55
C VAL A 245 10.76 -3.73 -5.66
N TYR A 246 10.48 -4.06 -4.40
CA TYR A 246 11.43 -4.49 -3.39
C TYR A 246 11.25 -5.98 -3.15
N VAL A 247 12.33 -6.75 -3.22
CA VAL A 247 12.33 -8.18 -2.89
C VAL A 247 13.23 -8.41 -1.69
N ASP A 248 12.68 -8.92 -0.58
CA ASP A 248 13.47 -9.30 0.60
C ASP A 248 14.37 -10.48 0.23
N ILE A 249 15.69 -10.22 0.22
CA ILE A 249 16.76 -11.19 -0.02
C ILE A 249 17.64 -11.32 1.23
N THR A 250 17.11 -11.08 2.43
CA THR A 250 17.91 -11.09 3.66
C THR A 250 18.63 -12.43 3.89
N THR A 251 17.96 -13.54 3.61
CA THR A 251 18.53 -14.89 3.69
C THR A 251 19.60 -15.18 2.63
N TYR A 252 19.66 -14.40 1.54
CA TYR A 252 20.68 -14.55 0.49
C TYR A 252 22.10 -14.21 0.98
N ASN A 253 22.24 -13.21 1.85
CA ASN A 253 23.56 -12.71 2.27
C ASN A 253 24.31 -13.63 3.25
N GLN A 254 23.68 -14.71 3.71
CA GLN A 254 24.35 -15.72 4.53
C GLN A 254 25.07 -16.75 3.65
N ASP A 255 24.48 -17.13 2.50
CA ASP A 255 25.10 -18.04 1.54
C ASP A 255 24.61 -17.70 0.11
N ASN A 256 25.50 -17.21 -0.76
CA ASN A 256 25.26 -16.97 -2.20
C ASN A 256 24.84 -18.24 -2.99
N GLU A 257 24.72 -19.38 -2.31
CA GLU A 257 24.39 -20.69 -2.85
C GLU A 257 22.93 -21.10 -2.68
N THR A 258 22.13 -20.38 -1.89
CA THR A 258 20.78 -20.86 -1.49
C THR A 258 19.66 -20.30 -2.37
N LEU A 259 19.77 -19.06 -2.82
CA LEU A 259 18.68 -18.29 -3.44
C LEU A 259 19.18 -17.54 -4.68
N GLU A 260 18.32 -17.41 -5.69
CA GLU A 260 18.61 -16.65 -6.90
C GLU A 260 17.39 -15.83 -7.31
N VAL A 261 17.56 -14.51 -7.45
CA VAL A 261 16.52 -13.62 -7.96
C VAL A 261 16.82 -13.27 -9.40
N HIS A 262 15.78 -13.35 -10.24
CA HIS A 262 15.85 -13.07 -11.66
C HIS A 262 14.77 -12.06 -12.06
N PRO A 263 15.09 -11.06 -12.89
CA PRO A 263 16.43 -10.69 -13.36
C PRO A 263 17.34 -10.24 -12.19
N PRO A 264 18.67 -10.19 -12.37
CA PRO A 264 19.56 -9.69 -11.32
C PRO A 264 19.16 -8.26 -10.93
N PRO A 265 19.21 -7.90 -9.64
CA PRO A 265 18.77 -6.60 -9.16
C PRO A 265 19.69 -5.48 -9.63
N THR A 266 19.10 -4.32 -9.96
CA THR A 266 19.86 -3.14 -10.37
C THR A 266 20.61 -2.53 -9.19
N THR A 267 19.95 -2.51 -8.02
CA THR A 267 20.52 -2.00 -6.76
C THR A 267 20.04 -2.83 -5.58
N THR A 268 20.80 -2.81 -4.51
CA THR A 268 20.41 -3.41 -3.23
C THR A 268 20.34 -2.33 -2.15
N TYR A 269 19.40 -2.49 -1.22
CA TYR A 269 19.20 -1.59 -0.09
C TYR A 269 19.20 -2.39 1.21
N GLN A 270 19.83 -1.85 2.24
CA GLN A 270 19.88 -2.47 3.56
C GLN A 270 19.23 -1.56 4.59
N ASP A 271 18.44 -2.15 5.47
CA ASP A 271 17.77 -1.44 6.55
C ASP A 271 17.69 -2.32 7.80
N VAL A 272 17.45 -1.72 8.97
CA VAL A 272 17.22 -2.45 10.22
C VAL A 272 15.77 -2.30 10.61
N ILE A 273 14.98 -3.35 10.35
CA ILE A 273 13.56 -3.38 10.68
C ILE A 273 13.37 -4.24 11.93
N LEU A 274 12.83 -3.63 13.00
CA LEU A 274 12.57 -4.30 14.27
C LEU A 274 13.80 -5.02 14.84
N GLY A 275 14.98 -4.39 14.72
CA GLY A 275 16.26 -4.92 15.20
C GLY A 275 16.89 -6.01 14.32
N THR A 276 16.26 -6.38 13.20
CA THR A 276 16.82 -7.33 12.23
C THR A 276 17.33 -6.59 11.01
N ARG A 277 18.58 -6.87 10.60
CA ARG A 277 19.12 -6.32 9.36
C ARG A 277 18.47 -7.01 8.16
N LYS A 278 17.74 -6.25 7.37
CA LYS A 278 17.07 -6.68 6.13
C LYS A 278 17.84 -6.20 4.91
N THR A 279 17.90 -7.02 3.86
CA THR A 279 18.46 -6.66 2.56
C THR A 279 17.40 -6.81 1.49
N TYR A 280 17.19 -5.77 0.69
CA TYR A 280 16.21 -5.72 -0.38
C TYR A 280 16.89 -5.57 -1.74
N ALA A 281 16.49 -6.39 -2.71
CA ALA A 281 16.74 -6.19 -4.12
C ALA A 281 15.71 -5.17 -4.66
N ILE A 282 16.18 -4.14 -5.36
CA ILE A 282 15.33 -3.06 -5.89
C ILE A 282 15.27 -3.16 -7.41
N TYR A 283 14.04 -3.14 -7.93
CA TYR A 283 13.72 -3.02 -9.35
C TYR A 283 12.96 -1.72 -9.56
N ASP A 284 13.61 -0.74 -10.20
CA ASP A 284 12.96 0.52 -10.59
C ASP A 284 12.26 0.34 -11.94
N LEU A 285 10.94 0.48 -11.95
CA LEU A 285 10.13 0.29 -13.16
C LEU A 285 10.18 1.51 -14.06
N LEU A 286 10.59 2.68 -13.56
CA LEU A 286 10.78 3.86 -14.41
C LEU A 286 12.08 3.79 -15.21
N ASP A 287 12.99 2.87 -14.87
CA ASP A 287 14.19 2.62 -15.65
C ASP A 287 13.86 1.88 -16.96
N THR A 288 13.97 2.62 -18.07
CA THR A 288 13.72 2.11 -19.42
C THR A 288 14.56 0.89 -19.79
N ALA A 289 15.76 0.71 -19.23
CA ALA A 289 16.59 -0.46 -19.51
C ALA A 289 15.96 -1.75 -18.97
N MET A 290 15.30 -1.69 -17.81
CA MET A 290 14.68 -2.86 -17.16
C MET A 290 13.46 -3.37 -17.93
N ILE A 291 12.64 -2.45 -18.44
CA ILE A 291 11.42 -2.77 -19.18
C ILE A 291 11.73 -3.14 -20.63
N ASN A 292 12.63 -2.41 -21.31
CA ASN A 292 12.95 -2.68 -22.72
C ASN A 292 13.63 -4.04 -22.93
N ASN A 293 14.49 -4.46 -21.99
CA ASN A 293 15.16 -5.76 -22.08
C ASN A 293 14.19 -6.94 -21.89
N SER A 294 13.09 -6.73 -21.16
CA SER A 294 12.22 -7.82 -20.72
C SER A 294 10.90 -7.88 -21.50
N ARG A 295 10.32 -6.76 -21.97
CA ARG A 295 8.95 -6.58 -22.50
C ARG A 295 7.80 -7.07 -21.57
N ASN A 296 8.07 -8.02 -20.68
CA ASN A 296 7.19 -8.58 -19.66
C ASN A 296 8.02 -8.96 -18.41
N LEU A 297 8.41 -7.97 -17.61
CA LEU A 297 9.20 -8.18 -16.40
C LEU A 297 8.46 -9.11 -15.43
N ASN A 298 9.01 -10.32 -15.28
CA ASN A 298 8.53 -11.35 -14.37
C ASN A 298 9.61 -11.61 -13.32
N ILE A 299 9.58 -10.83 -12.25
CA ILE A 299 10.49 -11.02 -11.13
C ILE A 299 10.20 -12.40 -10.52
N GLN A 300 11.25 -13.19 -10.35
CA GLN A 300 11.16 -14.53 -9.83
C GLN A 300 12.30 -14.79 -8.84
N LEU A 301 12.02 -15.62 -7.86
CA LEU A 301 12.97 -16.08 -6.87
C LEU A 301 12.95 -17.61 -6.88
N LYS A 302 14.14 -18.18 -7.08
CA LYS A 302 14.37 -19.62 -7.16
C LYS A 302 15.32 -20.05 -6.07
N TRP A 303 14.99 -21.16 -5.42
CA TRP A 303 15.85 -21.82 -4.45
C TRP A 303 16.78 -22.79 -5.19
N LYS A 304 18.09 -22.57 -5.09
CA LYS A 304 19.10 -23.47 -5.68
C LYS A 304 19.19 -24.79 -4.90
N ARG A 305 19.00 -24.73 -3.57
CA ARG A 305 18.86 -25.88 -2.68
C ARG A 305 17.54 -25.74 -1.90
N PRO A 306 16.79 -26.83 -1.69
CA PRO A 306 15.62 -26.78 -0.83
C PRO A 306 16.06 -26.36 0.57
N PRO A 307 15.46 -25.31 1.16
CA PRO A 307 15.78 -24.92 2.52
C PRO A 307 15.44 -26.08 3.46
N GLU A 308 16.30 -26.33 4.44
CA GLU A 308 16.06 -27.38 5.45
C GLU A 308 14.68 -27.20 6.08
N ASN A 309 14.01 -28.31 6.38
CA ASN A 309 12.70 -28.33 7.05
C ASN A 309 12.84 -27.98 8.54
N GLU A 310 13.58 -26.92 8.86
CA GLU A 310 13.59 -26.37 10.20
C GLU A 310 12.29 -25.62 10.45
N ALA A 311 11.76 -25.77 11.67
CA ALA A 311 10.62 -24.99 12.08
C ALA A 311 10.99 -23.49 12.03
N PRO A 312 10.11 -22.63 11.49
CA PRO A 312 10.42 -21.21 11.39
C PRO A 312 10.69 -20.62 12.78
N PRO A 313 11.66 -19.70 12.91
CA PRO A 313 11.98 -19.09 14.19
C PRO A 313 10.75 -18.37 14.75
N VAL A 314 10.41 -18.68 16.00
CA VAL A 314 9.23 -18.10 16.67
C VAL A 314 9.58 -16.70 17.17
N PRO A 315 8.79 -15.66 16.83
CA PRO A 315 9.01 -14.31 17.36
C PRO A 315 8.88 -14.26 18.88
N PHE A 316 9.69 -13.41 19.52
CA PHE A 316 9.68 -13.21 20.99
C PHE A 316 8.31 -12.82 21.54
N LEU A 317 7.57 -12.01 20.79
CA LEU A 317 6.21 -11.64 21.10
C LEU A 317 5.35 -11.98 19.88
N HIS A 318 4.33 -12.81 20.07
CA HIS A 318 3.38 -13.12 19.01
C HIS A 318 1.99 -13.34 19.57
N ALA A 319 0.99 -13.00 18.77
CA ALA A 319 -0.41 -13.25 19.06
C ALA A 319 -0.98 -14.22 18.02
N GLN A 320 -1.97 -15.01 18.44
CA GLN A 320 -2.80 -15.81 17.55
C GLN A 320 -4.26 -15.59 17.92
N ARG A 321 -5.12 -15.52 16.90
CA ARG A 321 -6.55 -15.37 17.05
C ARG A 321 -7.22 -16.49 16.25
N TYR A 322 -8.17 -17.18 16.86
CA TYR A 322 -8.97 -18.20 16.20
C TYR A 322 -10.40 -18.19 16.73
N VAL A 323 -11.31 -18.72 15.92
CA VAL A 323 -12.71 -18.89 16.29
C VAL A 323 -12.90 -20.32 16.78
N SER A 324 -13.48 -20.48 17.97
CA SER A 324 -13.91 -21.74 18.55
C SER A 324 -15.43 -21.81 18.66
N GLY A 325 -15.99 -23.01 18.73
CA GLY A 325 -17.44 -23.21 18.82
C GLY A 325 -18.18 -22.93 17.50
N TYR A 326 -19.50 -22.73 17.59
CA TYR A 326 -20.37 -22.58 16.41
C TYR A 326 -21.60 -21.71 16.69
N GLY A 327 -22.08 -21.01 15.65
CA GLY A 327 -23.25 -20.14 15.70
C GLY A 327 -23.04 -18.88 16.56
N LEU A 328 -24.08 -18.06 16.66
CA LEU A 328 -24.04 -16.80 17.42
C LEU A 328 -24.09 -17.01 18.95
N GLN A 329 -24.50 -18.19 19.42
CA GLN A 329 -24.68 -18.48 20.86
C GLN A 329 -23.46 -19.14 21.51
N LYS A 330 -22.69 -19.94 20.76
CA LYS A 330 -21.53 -20.68 21.26
C LYS A 330 -20.25 -20.36 20.48
N GLY A 331 -20.32 -19.41 19.54
CA GLY A 331 -19.14 -18.90 18.85
C GLY A 331 -18.30 -18.09 19.82
N GLU A 332 -17.06 -18.52 20.00
CA GLU A 332 -16.08 -17.85 20.84
C GLU A 332 -14.93 -17.39 19.96
N LEU A 333 -14.38 -16.24 20.29
CA LEU A 333 -13.19 -15.73 19.66
C LEU A 333 -12.07 -15.72 20.70
N SER A 334 -11.07 -16.57 20.49
CA SER A 334 -9.94 -16.73 21.39
C SER A 334 -8.74 -15.97 20.85
N THR A 335 -8.21 -15.04 21.64
CA THR A 335 -6.96 -14.34 21.36
C THR A 335 -5.93 -14.78 22.38
N LEU A 336 -4.86 -15.45 21.92
CA LEU A 336 -3.77 -15.92 22.76
C LEU A 336 -2.52 -15.10 22.44
N LEU A 337 -1.91 -14.53 23.48
CA LEU A 337 -0.69 -13.75 23.39
C LEU A 337 0.44 -14.49 24.09
N TYR A 338 1.57 -14.62 23.40
CA TYR A 338 2.74 -15.35 23.88
C TYR A 338 3.94 -14.42 23.98
N ASN A 339 4.58 -14.44 25.13
CA ASN A 339 5.94 -13.92 25.33
C ASN A 339 6.89 -15.10 25.49
N THR A 340 7.72 -15.37 24.47
CA THR A 340 8.70 -16.45 24.46
C THR A 340 10.11 -15.98 24.83
N HIS A 341 10.28 -14.72 25.24
CA HIS A 341 11.57 -14.20 25.64
C HIS A 341 11.98 -14.75 27.02
N PRO A 342 13.19 -15.33 27.18
CA PRO A 342 13.57 -16.07 28.39
C PRO A 342 13.63 -15.21 29.66
N TYR A 343 13.96 -13.93 29.54
CA TYR A 343 14.24 -13.06 30.71
C TYR A 343 13.51 -11.71 30.74
N ARG A 344 12.70 -11.37 29.73
CA ARG A 344 12.18 -10.00 29.56
C ARG A 344 10.67 -10.03 29.48
N ALA A 345 10.01 -9.29 30.35
CA ALA A 345 8.61 -8.95 30.21
C ALA A 345 8.46 -7.78 29.23
N PHE A 346 7.47 -7.85 28.34
CA PHE A 346 7.12 -6.76 27.45
C PHE A 346 5.81 -6.13 27.91
N PRO A 347 5.72 -4.79 28.03
CA PRO A 347 4.45 -4.12 28.22
C PRO A 347 3.61 -4.28 26.95
N VAL A 348 2.36 -4.71 27.10
CA VAL A 348 1.43 -4.90 25.98
C VAL A 348 0.18 -4.09 26.24
N LEU A 349 -0.21 -3.31 25.24
CA LEU A 349 -1.45 -2.54 25.22
C LEU A 349 -2.41 -3.26 24.29
N LEU A 350 -3.47 -3.84 24.85
CA LEU A 350 -4.51 -4.51 24.09
C LEU A 350 -5.64 -3.52 23.82
N LEU A 351 -5.90 -3.26 22.55
CA LEU A 351 -7.10 -2.59 22.10
C LEU A 351 -8.04 -3.66 21.54
N ASP A 352 -9.15 -3.87 22.23
CA ASP A 352 -10.23 -4.72 21.72
C ASP A 352 -11.30 -3.83 21.09
N THR A 353 -11.70 -4.18 19.87
CA THR A 353 -12.72 -3.45 19.08
C THR A 353 -13.78 -4.46 18.73
N VAL A 354 -15.01 -4.18 19.17
CA VAL A 354 -16.18 -5.07 19.04
C VAL A 354 -16.79 -4.95 17.66
#